data_AF-A0A2T0K915-F1
#
_entry.id   AF-A0A2T0K915-F1
#
_cell.length_a   1.000
_cell.length_b   1.000
_cell.length_c   1.000
_cell.angle_alpha   90.00
_cell.angle_beta   90.00
_cell.angle_gamma   90.00
#
_symmetry.space_group_name_H-M   'P 1'
#
loop_
_entity.id
_entity.type
_entity.pdbx_description
1 polymer ?
#
loop_
_entity_poly.entity_id
_entity_poly.type
_entity_poly.pdbx_seq_one_letter_code
_entity_poly.pdbx_strand_id
1 'polypeptide(L)'
;MTGHSVVAGTTCLLTAVAGGDVTGTDTDGFFADDCRHLSRLVLSVPGTVLRVLRRDTAGTVCVPDTGRHADAPYAIVRRREVSAGRLVESLELTGFAATGQTVELGYELAADFADQFELRSAGTFDKSDAVREVDDSGGRLSFSYARRGFRRGTFIDAEPPADVCADGLRWSVDLPPRGTVTLRITVTTTPPPDRTGGRVPGVFRDDLSRCVRQGLADLDALTMPAPGVPGAVLPAAGAPWFLTVFGRDSLLTSLFALHHRPELAAGTLRVLAATQGRSADASRVEEPGKIIHETRRGELATTGEVPYGRYYGTVDATPLFLMLLAAYHEVSGDDRLVTALEPAARAAVGWMLGPGGLSAGYLRYRTDHPGLVHHCWKDSADSIVFADGTAAAGPIAVAEAQGYAYRALTGTARLAARIWDDPAWSKTLSDTAAGLRDRFAIDFRLPDGFVALALDAAGTAVDAAASNAGHVLWCGLLDDDWAATVAARLADDEFFSGWGIRTLAAGQTPYHPLSYHRGGVWPHDTAITVAGLAATGYRAEAERIADGLLAAAAWTGDRLPEIMTGLAREPGGGPVPYPHSCSPQAWAAAAPLLLP
;
A
#
# COMPACT_ATOMS: atom_id res chain seq x y z
N MET A 1 -10.21 -8.52 -15.08
CA MET A 1 -11.20 -8.96 -14.06
C MET A 1 -11.41 -7.79 -13.11
N THR A 2 -12.61 -7.23 -13.06
CA THR A 2 -12.94 -6.11 -12.16
C THR A 2 -13.28 -6.66 -10.78
N GLY A 3 -12.25 -7.06 -10.04
CA GLY A 3 -12.39 -7.35 -8.63
C GLY A 3 -12.76 -6.06 -7.87
N HIS A 4 -13.55 -6.19 -6.82
CA HIS A 4 -13.92 -5.05 -5.97
C HIS A 4 -13.37 -5.27 -4.57
N SER A 5 -12.66 -4.27 -4.06
CA SER A 5 -12.14 -4.20 -2.71
C SER A 5 -12.92 -3.18 -1.87
N VAL A 6 -13.25 -3.53 -0.63
CA VAL A 6 -13.77 -2.59 0.38
C VAL A 6 -12.86 -2.69 1.60
N VAL A 7 -12.35 -1.56 2.08
CA VAL A 7 -11.28 -1.52 3.09
C VAL A 7 -11.69 -0.66 4.27
N ALA A 8 -11.30 -1.06 5.47
CA ALA A 8 -11.39 -0.26 6.68
C ALA A 8 -10.23 -0.63 7.64
N GLY A 9 -9.19 0.21 7.68
CA GLY A 9 -8.00 -0.03 8.50
C GLY A 9 -7.31 -1.34 8.13
N THR A 10 -7.15 -2.26 9.09
CA THR A 10 -6.53 -3.57 8.86
C THR A 10 -7.47 -4.63 8.28
N THR A 11 -8.69 -4.24 7.88
CA THR A 11 -9.76 -5.14 7.40
C THR A 11 -10.11 -4.86 5.94
N CYS A 12 -10.28 -5.91 5.13
CA CYS A 12 -10.66 -5.77 3.73
C CYS A 12 -11.57 -6.92 3.25
N LEU A 13 -12.54 -6.61 2.39
CA LEU A 13 -13.27 -7.58 1.59
C LEU A 13 -12.82 -7.49 0.13
N LEU A 14 -12.17 -8.53 -0.38
CA LEU A 14 -11.78 -8.68 -1.78
C LEU A 14 -12.72 -9.67 -2.47
N THR A 15 -13.24 -9.30 -3.65
CA THR A 15 -14.16 -10.15 -4.42
C THR A 15 -13.70 -10.23 -5.88
N ALA A 16 -13.48 -11.44 -6.39
CA ALA A 16 -12.94 -11.65 -7.73
C ALA A 16 -14.03 -11.68 -8.83
N VAL A 17 -15.28 -12.00 -8.47
CA VAL A 17 -16.39 -12.19 -9.42
C VAL A 17 -17.36 -11.01 -9.48
N ALA A 18 -18.06 -10.88 -10.60
CA ALA A 18 -19.00 -9.77 -10.86
C ALA A 18 -20.18 -9.70 -9.86
N GLY A 19 -20.62 -10.84 -9.31
CA GLY A 19 -21.66 -10.92 -8.27
C GLY A 19 -21.21 -10.48 -6.88
N GLY A 20 -19.91 -10.22 -6.72
CA GLY A 20 -19.29 -9.88 -5.44
C GLY A 20 -19.13 -11.06 -4.48
N ASP A 21 -19.36 -12.30 -4.91
CA ASP A 21 -19.12 -13.46 -4.05
C ASP A 21 -17.63 -13.64 -3.74
N VAL A 22 -17.35 -14.26 -2.61
CA VAL A 22 -16.06 -14.85 -2.29
C VAL A 22 -16.18 -16.34 -2.54
N THR A 23 -15.48 -16.81 -3.56
CA THR A 23 -15.58 -18.18 -4.05
C THR A 23 -14.49 -19.08 -3.48
N GLY A 24 -13.39 -18.49 -3.02
CA GLY A 24 -12.20 -19.21 -2.55
C GLY A 24 -11.37 -19.81 -3.68
N THR A 25 -11.65 -19.44 -4.93
CA THR A 25 -10.93 -19.94 -6.11
C THR A 25 -9.65 -19.16 -6.41
N ASP A 26 -9.47 -18.00 -5.78
CA ASP A 26 -8.32 -17.11 -5.92
C ASP A 26 -7.98 -16.49 -4.55
N THR A 27 -7.36 -15.32 -4.56
CA THR A 27 -7.04 -14.44 -3.45
C THR A 27 -8.25 -13.71 -2.86
N ASP A 28 -9.48 -13.98 -3.34
CA ASP A 28 -10.70 -13.39 -2.79
C ASP A 28 -10.93 -13.81 -1.33
N GLY A 29 -11.56 -12.95 -0.55
CA GLY A 29 -11.72 -13.19 0.88
C GLY A 29 -12.15 -11.98 1.70
N PHE A 30 -12.63 -12.27 2.91
CA PHE A 30 -12.70 -11.27 3.98
C PHE A 30 -11.46 -11.42 4.87
N PHE A 31 -10.68 -10.36 4.99
CA PHE A 31 -9.38 -10.33 5.64
C PHE A 31 -9.39 -9.38 6.84
N ALA A 32 -8.68 -9.75 7.89
CA ALA A 32 -8.34 -8.87 9.00
C ALA A 32 -6.97 -9.28 9.60
N ASP A 33 -6.12 -8.29 9.91
CA ASP A 33 -4.81 -8.48 10.55
C ASP A 33 -3.97 -9.61 9.91
N ASP A 34 -3.71 -9.47 8.59
CA ASP A 34 -2.93 -10.39 7.74
C ASP A 34 -3.54 -11.81 7.56
N CYS A 35 -4.78 -12.06 8.00
CA CYS A 35 -5.43 -13.38 7.95
C CYS A 35 -6.76 -13.36 7.17
N ARG A 36 -7.02 -14.40 6.35
CA ARG A 36 -8.30 -14.61 5.65
C ARG A 36 -9.33 -15.26 6.58
N HIS A 37 -10.28 -14.45 7.06
CA HIS A 37 -11.35 -14.86 7.96
C HIS A 37 -12.55 -15.51 7.27
N LEU A 38 -12.82 -15.19 6.00
CA LEU A 38 -13.74 -15.93 5.15
C LEU A 38 -13.08 -16.22 3.80
N SER A 39 -12.92 -17.49 3.47
CA SER A 39 -12.50 -17.99 2.16
C SER A 39 -13.69 -18.33 1.28
N ARG A 40 -14.92 -18.39 1.83
CA ARG A 40 -16.16 -18.53 1.08
C ARG A 40 -17.26 -17.66 1.66
N LEU A 41 -17.94 -16.90 0.80
CA LEU A 41 -19.13 -16.09 1.06
C LEU A 41 -19.91 -16.01 -0.26
N VAL A 42 -20.72 -17.03 -0.52
CA VAL A 42 -21.50 -17.16 -1.76
C VAL A 42 -22.98 -17.11 -1.42
N LEU A 43 -23.69 -16.13 -2.01
CA LEU A 43 -25.15 -16.07 -1.93
C LEU A 43 -25.76 -17.09 -2.89
N SER A 44 -26.63 -17.96 -2.37
CA SER A 44 -27.33 -18.98 -3.16
C SER A 44 -28.85 -18.87 -3.02
N VAL A 45 -29.54 -19.18 -4.12
CA VAL A 45 -30.99 -19.39 -4.17
C VAL A 45 -31.20 -20.76 -4.80
N PRO A 46 -31.55 -21.81 -4.03
CA PRO A 46 -31.67 -23.16 -4.55
C PRO A 46 -32.56 -23.25 -5.80
N GLY A 47 -32.08 -23.95 -6.83
CA GLY A 47 -32.80 -24.13 -8.09
C GLY A 47 -32.78 -22.92 -9.04
N THR A 48 -32.07 -21.84 -8.71
CA THR A 48 -32.01 -20.61 -9.53
C THR A 48 -30.59 -20.05 -9.60
N VAL A 49 -30.16 -19.60 -10.78
CA VAL A 49 -28.94 -18.79 -10.92
C VAL A 49 -29.31 -17.32 -10.80
N LEU A 50 -28.54 -16.52 -10.06
CA LEU A 50 -28.76 -15.09 -9.96
C LEU A 50 -28.01 -14.35 -11.07
N ARG A 51 -28.76 -13.58 -11.87
CA ARG A 51 -28.21 -12.66 -12.87
C ARG A 51 -27.99 -11.29 -12.25
N VAL A 52 -26.76 -10.80 -12.32
CA VAL A 52 -26.39 -9.43 -11.88
C VAL A 52 -26.85 -8.42 -12.93
N LEU A 53 -27.70 -7.47 -12.52
CA LEU A 53 -28.20 -6.41 -13.39
C LEU A 53 -27.41 -5.10 -13.23
N ARG A 54 -26.95 -4.81 -12.01
CA ARG A 54 -26.23 -3.59 -11.68
C ARG A 54 -25.24 -3.85 -10.55
N ARG A 55 -24.08 -3.21 -10.65
CA ARG A 55 -23.08 -3.13 -9.59
C ARG A 55 -22.52 -1.70 -9.54
N ASP A 56 -22.71 -1.04 -8.40
CA ASP A 56 -22.15 0.28 -8.11
C ASP A 56 -21.89 0.43 -6.60
N THR A 57 -21.49 1.62 -6.17
CA THR A 57 -21.21 1.93 -4.76
C THR A 57 -22.45 1.86 -3.86
N ALA A 58 -23.67 1.84 -4.42
CA ALA A 58 -24.92 1.68 -3.67
C ALA A 58 -25.31 0.20 -3.45
N GLY A 59 -24.62 -0.73 -4.11
CA GLY A 59 -24.78 -2.18 -3.94
C GLY A 59 -24.89 -2.95 -5.25
N THR A 60 -25.15 -4.26 -5.12
CA THR A 60 -25.39 -5.17 -6.25
C THR A 60 -26.88 -5.45 -6.36
N VAL A 61 -27.44 -5.37 -7.57
CA VAL A 61 -28.83 -5.75 -7.86
C VAL A 61 -28.82 -7.04 -8.67
N CYS A 62 -29.47 -8.07 -8.15
CA CYS A 62 -29.58 -9.39 -8.78
C CYS A 62 -31.04 -9.78 -8.98
N VAL A 63 -31.31 -10.60 -9.98
CA VAL A 63 -32.61 -11.24 -10.20
C VAL A 63 -32.42 -12.72 -10.51
N PRO A 64 -33.42 -13.59 -10.25
CA PRO A 64 -33.48 -14.92 -10.85
C PRO A 64 -33.23 -14.88 -12.36
N ASP A 65 -32.39 -15.78 -12.86
CA ASP A 65 -32.18 -15.89 -14.29
C ASP A 65 -33.39 -16.56 -14.95
N THR A 66 -34.22 -15.76 -15.61
CA THR A 66 -35.43 -16.20 -16.29
C THR A 66 -35.24 -16.26 -17.81
N GLY A 67 -36.08 -17.05 -18.48
CA GLY A 67 -36.09 -17.12 -19.94
C GLY A 67 -36.48 -15.80 -20.60
N ARG A 68 -36.18 -15.66 -21.90
CA ARG A 68 -36.53 -14.49 -22.69
C ARG A 68 -38.06 -14.27 -22.64
N HIS A 69 -38.50 -13.08 -22.21
CA HIS A 69 -39.91 -12.70 -21.99
C HIS A 69 -40.61 -13.30 -20.75
N ALA A 70 -39.87 -13.94 -19.84
CA ALA A 70 -40.38 -14.32 -18.53
C ALA A 70 -39.95 -13.29 -17.47
N ASP A 71 -40.92 -12.77 -16.72
CA ASP A 71 -40.67 -11.80 -15.66
C ASP A 71 -40.00 -12.46 -14.45
N ALA A 72 -38.96 -11.80 -13.92
CA ALA A 72 -38.36 -12.22 -12.67
C ALA A 72 -39.36 -12.01 -11.51
N PRO A 73 -39.62 -13.02 -10.66
CA PRO A 73 -40.64 -12.93 -9.62
C PRO A 73 -40.26 -11.99 -8.47
N TYR A 74 -38.97 -11.68 -8.32
CA TYR A 74 -38.41 -10.78 -7.32
C TYR A 74 -37.03 -10.25 -7.75
N ALA A 75 -36.55 -9.21 -7.05
CA ALA A 75 -35.18 -8.72 -7.12
C ALA A 75 -34.52 -8.78 -5.75
N ILE A 76 -33.19 -8.92 -5.74
CA ILE A 76 -32.34 -8.90 -4.54
C ILE A 76 -31.41 -7.71 -4.65
N VAL A 77 -31.44 -6.82 -3.66
CA VAL A 77 -30.48 -5.73 -3.50
C VAL A 77 -29.53 -6.08 -2.36
N ARG A 78 -28.25 -6.29 -2.69
CA ARG A 78 -27.18 -6.65 -1.77
C ARG A 78 -26.33 -5.42 -1.46
N ARG A 79 -26.21 -5.05 -0.19
CA ARG A 79 -25.35 -3.95 0.28
C ARG A 79 -24.37 -4.45 1.34
N ARG A 80 -23.16 -3.90 1.33
CA ARG A 80 -22.09 -4.30 2.24
C ARG A 80 -21.43 -3.11 2.88
N GLU A 81 -21.13 -3.26 4.15
CA GLU A 81 -20.38 -2.30 4.94
C GLU A 81 -19.24 -3.05 5.63
N VAL A 82 -18.01 -2.60 5.39
CA VAL A 82 -16.81 -3.11 6.08
C VAL A 82 -16.36 -2.06 7.08
N SER A 83 -16.05 -2.51 8.28
CA SER A 83 -15.43 -1.74 9.35
C SER A 83 -14.39 -2.63 10.03
N ALA A 84 -13.58 -2.07 10.93
CA ALA A 84 -12.53 -2.81 11.63
C ALA A 84 -13.07 -4.13 12.23
N GLY A 85 -12.62 -5.26 11.67
CA GLY A 85 -12.93 -6.64 12.09
C GLY A 85 -14.38 -7.05 11.85
N ARG A 86 -15.15 -6.29 11.06
CA ARG A 86 -16.57 -6.52 10.89
C ARG A 86 -17.03 -6.28 9.45
N LEU A 87 -17.74 -7.26 8.91
CA LEU A 87 -18.50 -7.15 7.66
C LEU A 87 -19.98 -7.26 7.99
N VAL A 88 -20.76 -6.27 7.56
CA VAL A 88 -22.23 -6.33 7.58
C VAL A 88 -22.71 -6.42 6.14
N GLU A 89 -23.55 -7.41 5.87
CA GLU A 89 -24.18 -7.56 4.57
C GLU A 89 -25.69 -7.62 4.74
N SER A 90 -26.41 -6.75 4.02
CA SER A 90 -27.87 -6.70 4.00
C SER A 90 -28.39 -7.12 2.62
N LEU A 91 -29.38 -8.02 2.63
CA LEU A 91 -30.13 -8.44 1.46
C LEU A 91 -31.56 -7.91 1.58
N GLU A 92 -31.97 -7.11 0.60
CA GLU A 92 -33.35 -6.64 0.47
C GLU A 92 -34.00 -7.39 -0.70
N LEU A 93 -34.98 -8.23 -0.41
CA LEU A 93 -35.75 -8.98 -1.39
C LEU A 93 -37.07 -8.28 -1.65
N THR A 94 -37.29 -7.83 -2.88
CA THR A 94 -38.54 -7.18 -3.30
C THR A 94 -39.28 -8.08 -4.28
N GLY A 95 -40.49 -8.50 -3.90
CA GLY A 95 -41.37 -9.31 -4.75
C GLY A 95 -42.12 -8.45 -5.76
N PHE A 96 -42.39 -9.00 -6.94
CA PHE A 96 -43.19 -8.33 -7.98
C PHE A 96 -44.50 -9.05 -8.30
N ALA A 97 -44.63 -10.31 -7.88
CA ALA A 97 -45.80 -11.14 -8.10
C ALA A 97 -47.05 -10.62 -7.37
N ALA A 98 -48.23 -10.94 -7.94
CA ALA A 98 -49.53 -10.60 -7.38
C ALA A 98 -49.95 -11.51 -6.21
N THR A 99 -49.29 -12.65 -6.04
CA THR A 99 -49.44 -13.56 -4.91
C THR A 99 -48.13 -13.66 -4.15
N GLY A 100 -48.20 -13.95 -2.85
CA GLY A 100 -47.00 -14.21 -2.04
C GLY A 100 -46.32 -15.50 -2.50
N GLN A 101 -45.03 -15.60 -2.22
CA GLN A 101 -44.23 -16.79 -2.53
C GLN A 101 -43.20 -17.02 -1.42
N THR A 102 -42.87 -18.28 -1.16
CA THR A 102 -41.75 -18.63 -0.29
C THR A 102 -40.48 -18.71 -1.12
N VAL A 103 -39.42 -18.01 -0.69
CA VAL A 103 -38.11 -17.98 -1.34
C VAL A 103 -37.09 -18.59 -0.41
N GLU A 104 -36.44 -19.66 -0.85
CA GLU A 104 -35.30 -20.26 -0.15
C GLU A 104 -34.02 -19.48 -0.48
N LEU A 105 -33.28 -19.09 0.55
CA LEU A 105 -32.03 -18.34 0.45
C LEU A 105 -30.97 -18.99 1.32
N GLY A 106 -29.72 -18.95 0.87
CA GLY A 106 -28.61 -19.40 1.69
C GLY A 106 -27.32 -18.62 1.47
N TYR A 107 -26.45 -18.70 2.45
CA TYR A 107 -25.03 -18.39 2.29
C TYR A 107 -24.21 -19.66 2.47
N GLU A 108 -23.34 -19.93 1.52
CA GLU A 108 -22.24 -20.87 1.72
C GLU A 108 -21.06 -20.13 2.35
N LEU A 109 -20.60 -20.60 3.51
CA LEU A 109 -19.60 -19.94 4.33
C LEU A 109 -18.47 -20.91 4.65
N ALA A 110 -17.23 -20.43 4.55
CA ALA A 110 -16.06 -21.17 4.98
C ALA A 110 -14.96 -20.20 5.43
N ALA A 111 -14.15 -20.66 6.39
CA ALA A 111 -12.94 -19.98 6.86
C ALA A 111 -11.77 -20.96 6.80
N ASP A 112 -10.66 -20.55 6.17
CA ASP A 112 -9.43 -21.33 6.14
C ASP A 112 -8.32 -20.76 7.05
N PHE A 113 -8.47 -19.49 7.44
CA PHE A 113 -7.49 -18.72 8.20
C PHE A 113 -6.13 -18.64 7.51
N ALA A 114 -6.13 -18.63 6.17
CA ALA A 114 -4.90 -18.49 5.39
C ALA A 114 -4.20 -17.16 5.73
N ASP A 115 -2.90 -17.23 5.96
CA ASP A 115 -2.01 -16.10 6.08
C ASP A 115 -1.75 -15.52 4.68
N GLN A 116 -1.69 -14.20 4.55
CA GLN A 116 -1.49 -13.55 3.25
C GLN A 116 -0.23 -14.03 2.51
N PHE A 117 0.83 -14.45 3.21
CA PHE A 117 2.04 -14.95 2.56
C PHE A 117 1.79 -16.29 1.86
N GLU A 118 0.86 -17.12 2.35
CA GLU A 118 0.44 -18.35 1.65
C GLU A 118 -0.33 -18.03 0.37
N LEU A 119 -1.10 -16.94 0.36
CA LEU A 119 -1.94 -16.56 -0.77
C LEU A 119 -1.16 -15.86 -1.88
N ARG A 120 -0.15 -15.07 -1.52
CA ARG A 120 0.60 -14.24 -2.49
C ARG A 120 1.94 -14.80 -2.92
N SER A 121 2.51 -15.74 -2.16
CA SER A 121 3.81 -16.33 -2.46
C SER A 121 3.66 -17.81 -2.81
N ALA A 122 4.53 -18.34 -3.68
CA ALA A 122 4.57 -19.77 -4.01
C ALA A 122 5.15 -20.65 -2.88
N GLY A 123 5.24 -20.14 -1.65
CA GLY A 123 5.80 -20.83 -0.49
C GLY A 123 4.80 -21.79 0.14
N THR A 124 5.25 -23.01 0.46
CA THR A 124 4.46 -24.00 1.22
C THR A 124 4.87 -23.99 2.69
N PHE A 125 3.91 -23.87 3.60
CA PHE A 125 4.13 -23.87 5.05
C PHE A 125 3.43 -25.07 5.68
N ASP A 126 4.12 -25.80 6.57
CA ASP A 126 3.54 -26.97 7.25
C ASP A 126 2.65 -26.52 8.43
N LYS A 127 1.35 -26.83 8.32
CA LYS A 127 0.32 -26.54 9.32
C LYS A 127 -0.36 -27.80 9.86
N SER A 128 0.32 -28.95 9.84
CA SER A 128 -0.26 -30.21 10.34
C SER A 128 -0.62 -30.16 11.83
N ASP A 129 -0.01 -29.25 12.58
CA ASP A 129 -0.24 -29.01 14.01
C ASP A 129 -1.29 -27.91 14.30
N ALA A 130 -1.96 -27.38 13.28
CA ALA A 130 -3.06 -26.44 13.46
C ALA A 130 -4.35 -27.15 13.89
N VAL A 131 -5.06 -26.54 14.85
CA VAL A 131 -6.40 -26.97 15.27
C VAL A 131 -7.43 -26.03 14.66
N ARG A 132 -8.44 -26.60 14.00
CA ARG A 132 -9.58 -25.90 13.40
C ARG A 132 -10.87 -26.48 13.94
N GLU A 133 -11.79 -25.61 14.34
CA GLU A 133 -13.10 -26.03 14.84
C GLU A 133 -14.21 -25.22 14.16
N VAL A 134 -15.35 -25.87 13.96
CA VAL A 134 -16.60 -25.26 13.49
C VAL A 134 -17.65 -25.54 14.55
N ASP A 135 -18.36 -24.50 14.97
CA ASP A 135 -19.47 -24.58 15.91
C ASP A 135 -20.69 -23.90 15.30
N ASP A 136 -21.75 -24.66 15.07
CA ASP A 136 -23.04 -24.21 14.56
C ASP A 136 -24.14 -24.21 15.64
N SER A 137 -23.76 -24.40 16.91
CA SER A 137 -24.69 -24.40 18.03
C SER A 137 -25.13 -22.99 18.43
N GLY A 138 -26.29 -22.90 19.12
CA GLY A 138 -26.77 -21.62 19.66
C GLY A 138 -27.26 -20.60 18.64
N GLY A 139 -27.52 -21.01 17.38
CA GLY A 139 -28.03 -20.12 16.33
C GLY A 139 -26.99 -19.17 15.73
N ARG A 140 -25.69 -19.49 15.91
CA ARG A 140 -24.56 -18.71 15.40
C ARG A 140 -23.54 -19.64 14.78
N LEU A 141 -23.02 -19.29 13.60
CA LEU A 141 -21.91 -20.04 12.99
C LEU A 141 -20.58 -19.46 13.45
N SER A 142 -19.69 -20.30 13.96
CA SER A 142 -18.38 -19.90 14.47
C SER A 142 -17.28 -20.77 13.90
N PHE A 143 -16.20 -20.15 13.44
CA PHE A 143 -14.97 -20.81 13.03
C PHE A 143 -13.84 -20.41 13.98
N SER A 144 -13.02 -21.37 14.41
CA SER A 144 -11.85 -21.12 15.25
C SER A 144 -10.59 -21.73 14.66
N TYR A 145 -9.46 -21.06 14.90
CA TYR A 145 -8.13 -21.51 14.51
C TYR A 145 -7.14 -21.28 15.64
N ALA A 146 -6.31 -22.29 15.92
CA ALA A 146 -5.19 -22.18 16.84
C ALA A 146 -3.97 -22.96 16.34
N ARG A 147 -2.80 -22.31 16.34
CA ARG A 147 -1.50 -22.95 16.07
C ARG A 147 -0.40 -22.21 16.83
N ARG A 148 0.42 -22.94 17.60
CA ARG A 148 1.63 -22.40 18.27
C ARG A 148 1.45 -21.05 18.99
N GLY A 149 0.33 -20.85 19.68
CA GLY A 149 0.02 -19.61 20.40
C GLY A 149 -0.66 -18.51 19.56
N PHE A 150 -0.67 -18.63 18.23
CA PHE A 150 -1.53 -17.83 17.36
C PHE A 150 -2.96 -18.35 17.40
N ARG A 151 -3.93 -17.43 17.53
CA ARG A 151 -5.37 -17.74 17.57
C ARG A 151 -6.17 -16.75 16.75
N ARG A 152 -7.19 -17.24 16.04
CA ARG A 152 -8.19 -16.44 15.33
C ARG A 152 -9.57 -17.06 15.47
N GLY A 153 -10.60 -16.22 15.46
CA GLY A 153 -11.99 -16.64 15.38
C GLY A 153 -12.78 -15.79 14.39
N THR A 154 -13.76 -16.40 13.74
CA THR A 154 -14.73 -15.73 12.87
C THR A 154 -16.12 -16.14 13.32
N PHE A 155 -17.00 -15.18 13.57
CA PHE A 155 -18.35 -15.45 14.04
C PHE A 155 -19.37 -14.77 13.14
N ILE A 156 -20.44 -15.49 12.80
CA ILE A 156 -21.47 -15.05 11.86
C ILE A 156 -22.83 -15.09 12.55
N ASP A 157 -23.43 -13.92 12.67
CA ASP A 157 -24.77 -13.69 13.21
C ASP A 157 -25.76 -13.39 12.08
N ALA A 158 -26.97 -13.92 12.17
CA ALA A 158 -28.04 -13.78 11.18
C ALA A 158 -29.27 -13.09 11.76
N GLU A 159 -29.83 -12.11 11.05
CA GLU A 159 -31.08 -11.44 11.40
C GLU A 159 -31.99 -11.33 10.16
N PRO A 160 -33.23 -11.87 10.19
CA PRO A 160 -33.79 -12.76 11.21
C PRO A 160 -32.98 -14.06 11.36
N PRO A 161 -33.18 -14.82 12.45
CA PRO A 161 -32.45 -16.08 12.68
C PRO A 161 -32.53 -17.01 11.48
N ALA A 162 -31.38 -17.53 11.06
CA ALA A 162 -31.26 -18.54 10.03
C ALA A 162 -31.29 -19.94 10.65
N ASP A 163 -31.58 -20.95 9.83
CA ASP A 163 -31.12 -22.30 10.11
C ASP A 163 -29.60 -22.35 9.88
N VAL A 164 -28.86 -22.74 10.90
CA VAL A 164 -27.39 -22.66 10.93
C VAL A 164 -26.82 -24.07 10.80
N CYS A 165 -25.86 -24.23 9.89
CA CYS A 165 -25.13 -25.47 9.72
C CYS A 165 -23.63 -25.18 9.58
N ALA A 166 -22.80 -26.18 9.78
CA ALA A 166 -21.35 -26.07 9.62
C ALA A 166 -20.87 -25.48 8.26
N ASP A 167 -21.70 -25.55 7.21
CA ASP A 167 -21.39 -25.06 5.86
C ASP A 167 -22.02 -23.71 5.50
N GLY A 168 -22.87 -23.13 6.36
CA GLY A 168 -23.61 -21.95 5.98
C GLY A 168 -24.84 -21.59 6.81
N LEU A 169 -25.61 -20.66 6.23
CA LEU A 169 -26.87 -20.15 6.78
C LEU A 169 -27.99 -20.38 5.76
N ARG A 170 -29.18 -20.74 6.21
CA ARG A 170 -30.36 -20.98 5.35
C ARG A 170 -31.60 -20.28 5.89
N TRP A 171 -32.40 -19.70 5.00
CA TRP A 171 -33.70 -19.13 5.32
C TRP A 171 -34.76 -19.62 4.34
N SER A 172 -35.94 -19.91 4.87
CA SER A 172 -37.18 -20.00 4.11
C SER A 172 -37.98 -18.72 4.37
N VAL A 173 -38.06 -17.84 3.36
CA VAL A 173 -38.61 -16.50 3.52
C VAL A 173 -39.95 -16.37 2.82
N ASP A 174 -41.00 -16.08 3.58
CA ASP A 174 -42.29 -15.71 3.02
C ASP A 174 -42.25 -14.27 2.48
N LEU A 175 -42.14 -14.14 1.17
CA LEU A 175 -42.13 -12.86 0.47
C LEU A 175 -43.58 -12.44 0.14
N PRO A 176 -44.11 -11.35 0.74
CA PRO A 176 -45.48 -10.95 0.50
C PRO A 176 -45.71 -10.49 -0.95
N PRO A 177 -46.97 -10.51 -1.44
CA PRO A 177 -47.30 -9.96 -2.74
C PRO A 177 -46.86 -8.50 -2.84
N ARG A 178 -46.00 -8.18 -3.81
CA ARG A 178 -45.39 -6.85 -3.99
C ARG A 178 -44.70 -6.29 -2.73
N GLY A 179 -44.35 -7.17 -1.80
CA GLY A 179 -43.74 -6.82 -0.52
C GLY A 179 -42.23 -6.82 -0.58
N THR A 180 -41.61 -6.47 0.55
CA THR A 180 -40.16 -6.53 0.71
C THR A 180 -39.81 -7.20 2.03
N VAL A 181 -38.78 -8.04 2.02
CA VAL A 181 -38.18 -8.64 3.22
C VAL A 181 -36.69 -8.29 3.25
N THR A 182 -36.14 -8.03 4.43
CA THR A 182 -34.72 -7.76 4.61
C THR A 182 -34.09 -8.84 5.48
N LEU A 183 -32.95 -9.36 5.03
CA LEU A 183 -32.06 -10.23 5.79
C LEU A 183 -30.73 -9.52 6.01
N ARG A 184 -30.04 -9.86 7.09
CA ARG A 184 -28.72 -9.33 7.43
C ARG A 184 -27.84 -10.44 7.97
N ILE A 185 -26.60 -10.48 7.50
CA ILE A 185 -25.53 -11.22 8.16
C ILE A 185 -24.50 -10.23 8.72
N THR A 186 -23.99 -10.52 9.92
CA THR A 186 -22.88 -9.80 10.53
C THR A 186 -21.75 -10.78 10.81
N VAL A 187 -20.60 -10.53 10.20
CA VAL A 187 -19.37 -11.29 10.43
C VAL A 187 -18.47 -10.47 11.35
N THR A 188 -17.94 -11.08 12.41
CA THR A 188 -17.00 -10.46 13.35
C THR A 188 -15.76 -11.32 13.54
N THR A 189 -14.59 -10.68 13.68
CA THR A 189 -13.30 -11.36 13.88
C THR A 189 -12.84 -11.27 15.33
N THR A 190 -12.13 -12.29 15.81
CA THR A 190 -11.37 -12.24 17.08
C THR A 190 -9.89 -12.58 16.86
N PRO A 191 -8.97 -11.87 17.53
CA PRO A 191 -9.21 -10.66 18.34
C PRO A 191 -9.78 -9.52 17.47
N PRO A 192 -10.56 -8.59 18.04
CA PRO A 192 -11.00 -7.42 17.29
C PRO A 192 -9.77 -6.58 16.91
N PRO A 193 -9.66 -6.12 15.65
CA PRO A 193 -8.61 -5.19 15.27
C PRO A 193 -8.85 -3.82 15.91
N ASP A 194 -7.79 -3.01 16.01
CA ASP A 194 -7.87 -1.66 16.59
C ASP A 194 -8.84 -0.79 15.75
N ARG A 195 -9.78 -0.10 16.41
CA ARG A 195 -10.90 0.62 15.75
C ARG A 195 -10.51 2.01 15.25
N THR A 196 -10.92 2.37 14.04
CA THR A 196 -11.20 3.76 13.59
C THR A 196 -12.37 3.78 12.61
N GLY A 197 -13.07 4.92 12.53
CA GLY A 197 -14.20 5.15 11.63
C GLY A 197 -14.14 6.51 10.95
N GLY A 198 -14.88 6.63 9.84
CA GLY A 198 -15.16 7.87 9.11
C GLY A 198 -15.76 7.56 7.73
N ARG A 199 -16.91 8.17 7.41
CA ARG A 199 -17.53 8.15 6.06
C ARG A 199 -17.73 9.60 5.64
N VAL A 200 -17.33 9.96 4.42
CA VAL A 200 -17.56 11.31 3.87
C VAL A 200 -18.00 11.19 2.40
N PRO A 201 -19.12 11.82 1.99
CA PRO A 201 -19.40 12.11 0.58
C PRO A 201 -19.47 13.62 0.27
N GLY A 202 -19.06 14.02 -0.94
CA GLY A 202 -19.38 15.33 -1.53
C GLY A 202 -18.47 15.80 -2.69
N VAL A 203 -19.06 15.99 -3.88
CA VAL A 203 -18.48 16.22 -5.23
C VAL A 203 -18.19 17.70 -5.55
N PHE A 204 -17.13 18.00 -6.35
CA PHE A 204 -16.99 19.14 -7.29
C PHE A 204 -15.86 18.92 -8.35
N ARG A 205 -15.84 19.76 -9.40
CA ARG A 205 -15.17 19.61 -10.72
C ARG A 205 -13.70 20.05 -10.78
N ASP A 206 -12.84 19.14 -11.24
CA ASP A 206 -11.63 19.28 -12.10
C ASP A 206 -10.92 17.90 -12.09
N ASP A 207 -10.13 17.51 -13.09
CA ASP A 207 -9.52 16.17 -13.18
C ASP A 207 -8.57 15.90 -11.99
N LEU A 208 -7.71 16.87 -11.64
CA LEU A 208 -6.88 16.80 -10.43
C LEU A 208 -7.73 16.79 -9.15
N SER A 209 -8.75 17.63 -9.07
CA SER A 209 -9.63 17.71 -7.90
C SER A 209 -10.41 16.40 -7.64
N ARG A 210 -10.77 15.65 -8.68
CA ARG A 210 -11.37 14.31 -8.53
C ARG A 210 -10.36 13.32 -8.00
N CYS A 211 -9.16 13.27 -8.57
CA CYS A 211 -8.09 12.39 -8.13
C CYS A 211 -7.70 12.65 -6.66
N VAL A 212 -7.56 13.93 -6.28
CA VAL A 212 -7.29 14.34 -4.90
C VAL A 212 -8.41 13.91 -3.95
N ARG A 213 -9.68 14.10 -4.33
CA ARG A 213 -10.82 13.68 -3.51
C ARG A 213 -10.84 12.16 -3.32
N GLN A 214 -10.65 11.41 -4.40
CA GLN A 214 -10.63 9.95 -4.35
C GLN A 214 -9.43 9.46 -3.53
N GLY A 215 -8.25 10.06 -3.71
CA GLY A 215 -7.05 9.79 -2.94
C GLY A 215 -7.24 10.02 -1.44
N LEU A 216 -7.81 11.17 -1.04
CA LEU A 216 -8.14 11.44 0.36
C LEU A 216 -9.15 10.44 0.94
N ALA A 217 -10.17 10.04 0.18
CA ALA A 217 -11.12 9.03 0.61
C ALA A 217 -10.47 7.64 0.79
N ASP A 218 -9.52 7.30 -0.07
CA ASP A 218 -8.73 6.06 0.03
C ASP A 218 -7.76 6.09 1.22
N LEU A 219 -7.15 7.26 1.51
CA LEU A 219 -6.34 7.45 2.71
C LEU A 219 -7.19 7.34 3.99
N ASP A 220 -8.39 7.92 4.02
CA ASP A 220 -9.31 7.78 5.15
C ASP A 220 -9.66 6.29 5.38
N ALA A 221 -9.85 5.51 4.31
CA ALA A 221 -10.10 4.06 4.39
C ALA A 221 -8.88 3.23 4.84
N LEU A 222 -7.67 3.65 4.45
CA LEU A 222 -6.39 3.03 4.81
C LEU A 222 -5.83 3.50 6.16
N THR A 223 -6.43 4.51 6.78
CA THR A 223 -6.00 5.03 8.08
C THR A 223 -6.26 4.00 9.17
N MET A 224 -5.21 3.60 9.87
CA MET A 224 -5.26 2.67 10.98
C MET A 224 -4.74 3.30 12.28
N PRO A 225 -5.17 2.80 13.46
CA PRO A 225 -4.56 3.17 14.72
C PRO A 225 -3.08 2.84 14.74
N ALA A 226 -2.30 3.74 15.31
CA ALA A 226 -0.89 3.58 15.58
C ALA A 226 -0.63 2.52 16.65
N PRO A 227 -0.07 1.34 16.31
CA PRO A 227 0.21 0.31 17.29
C PRO A 227 1.11 0.82 18.41
N GLY A 228 0.66 0.69 19.66
CA GLY A 228 1.44 1.08 20.84
C GLY A 228 1.56 2.59 21.08
N VAL A 229 0.89 3.45 20.30
CA VAL A 229 0.87 4.90 20.50
C VAL A 229 -0.59 5.39 20.59
N PRO A 230 -1.14 5.52 21.81
CA PRO A 230 -2.54 5.90 22.01
C PRO A 230 -2.91 7.22 21.31
N GLY A 231 -4.04 7.22 20.60
CA GLY A 231 -4.59 8.40 19.92
C GLY A 231 -3.83 8.85 18.67
N ALA A 232 -2.78 8.14 18.25
CA ALA A 232 -2.12 8.36 16.97
C ALA A 232 -2.77 7.48 15.88
N VAL A 233 -2.71 7.96 14.64
CA VAL A 233 -3.13 7.23 13.45
C VAL A 233 -2.06 7.35 12.36
N LEU A 234 -1.98 6.37 11.49
CA LEU A 234 -1.09 6.38 10.33
C LEU A 234 -1.75 5.64 9.15
N PRO A 235 -1.32 5.90 7.91
CA PRO A 235 -1.82 5.14 6.78
C PRO A 235 -1.16 3.75 6.74
N ALA A 236 -1.97 2.70 6.62
CA ALA A 236 -1.50 1.38 6.19
C ALA A 236 -1.06 1.43 4.72
N ALA A 237 -0.12 0.57 4.30
CA ALA A 237 0.44 0.64 2.95
C ALA A 237 -0.59 0.37 1.84
N GLY A 238 -1.40 -0.68 1.95
CA GLY A 238 -2.51 -0.88 1.01
C GLY A 238 -3.16 -2.24 1.02
N ALA A 239 -4.29 -2.33 0.31
CA ALA A 239 -5.17 -3.48 0.36
C ALA A 239 -4.98 -4.41 -0.85
N PRO A 240 -5.08 -5.74 -0.65
CA PRO A 240 -5.30 -6.42 0.63
C PRO A 240 -4.00 -6.78 1.38
N TRP A 241 -2.83 -6.65 0.73
CA TRP A 241 -1.59 -7.32 1.15
C TRP A 241 -0.72 -6.56 2.15
N PHE A 242 -0.99 -5.28 2.39
CA PHE A 242 -0.10 -4.40 3.14
C PHE A 242 -0.89 -3.54 4.14
N LEU A 243 -1.95 -4.10 4.71
CA LEU A 243 -2.80 -3.42 5.71
C LEU A 243 -2.17 -3.44 7.11
N THR A 244 -0.96 -2.87 7.22
CA THR A 244 -0.18 -2.80 8.45
C THR A 244 0.75 -1.57 8.47
N VAL A 245 1.52 -1.40 9.56
CA VAL A 245 2.63 -0.43 9.61
C VAL A 245 3.71 -0.84 8.61
N PHE A 246 3.95 0.05 7.64
CA PHE A 246 4.97 -0.11 6.62
C PHE A 246 5.72 1.21 6.53
N GLY A 247 6.92 1.27 7.12
CA GLY A 247 7.61 2.51 7.45
C GLY A 247 7.81 3.42 6.26
N ARG A 248 8.41 2.91 5.18
CA ARG A 248 8.64 3.68 3.94
C ARG A 248 7.35 4.22 3.34
N ASP A 249 6.35 3.38 3.15
CA ASP A 249 5.06 3.75 2.56
C ASP A 249 4.34 4.80 3.41
N SER A 250 4.28 4.61 4.74
CA SER A 250 3.67 5.57 5.65
C SER A 250 4.42 6.91 5.64
N LEU A 251 5.76 6.91 5.51
CA LEU A 251 6.59 8.12 5.43
C LEU A 251 6.33 8.90 4.14
N LEU A 252 6.38 8.24 2.98
CA LEU A 252 6.12 8.88 1.68
C LEU A 252 4.67 9.36 1.57
N THR A 253 3.71 8.53 1.98
CA THR A 253 2.29 8.91 2.03
C THR A 253 2.09 10.15 2.89
N SER A 254 2.69 10.17 4.09
CA SER A 254 2.56 11.31 5.00
C SER A 254 3.26 12.56 4.49
N LEU A 255 4.38 12.42 3.77
CA LEU A 255 5.04 13.54 3.09
C LEU A 255 4.13 14.16 2.02
N PHE A 256 3.49 13.32 1.19
CA PHE A 256 2.63 13.79 0.10
C PHE A 256 1.34 14.42 0.63
N ALA A 257 0.76 13.83 1.68
CA ALA A 257 -0.48 14.30 2.28
C ALA A 257 -0.28 15.42 3.32
N LEU A 258 0.96 15.85 3.59
CA LEU A 258 1.31 16.67 4.76
C LEU A 258 0.47 17.95 4.89
N HIS A 259 0.23 18.67 3.79
CA HIS A 259 -0.57 19.90 3.79
C HIS A 259 -2.07 19.67 3.99
N HIS A 260 -2.54 18.44 3.79
CA HIS A 260 -3.96 18.07 3.84
C HIS A 260 -4.34 17.27 5.09
N ARG A 261 -3.38 16.49 5.62
CA ARG A 261 -3.54 15.52 6.71
C ARG A 261 -2.27 15.47 7.61
N PRO A 262 -1.87 16.60 8.23
CA PRO A 262 -0.65 16.65 9.05
C PRO A 262 -0.69 15.69 10.26
N GLU A 263 -1.86 15.26 10.70
CA GLU A 263 -2.05 14.26 11.73
C GLU A 263 -1.51 12.88 11.36
N LEU A 264 -1.53 12.51 10.06
CA LEU A 264 -0.92 11.26 9.56
C LEU A 264 0.59 11.30 9.72
N ALA A 265 1.22 12.45 9.41
CA ALA A 265 2.64 12.65 9.62
C ALA A 265 3.01 12.55 11.10
N ALA A 266 2.26 13.25 11.97
CA ALA A 266 2.51 13.25 13.40
C ALA A 266 2.38 11.84 14.01
N GLY A 267 1.38 11.05 13.58
CA GLY A 267 1.21 9.67 14.04
C GLY A 267 2.25 8.71 13.47
N THR A 268 2.60 8.82 12.19
CA THR A 268 3.68 8.06 11.55
C THR A 268 5.01 8.28 12.27
N LEU A 269 5.39 9.54 12.51
CA LEU A 269 6.62 9.87 13.25
C LEU A 269 6.66 9.24 14.65
N ARG A 270 5.54 9.29 15.40
CA ARG A 270 5.47 8.71 16.74
C ARG A 270 5.58 7.18 16.72
N VAL A 271 4.89 6.50 15.80
CA VAL A 271 4.96 5.03 15.67
C VAL A 271 6.35 4.58 15.29
N LEU A 272 6.96 5.23 14.31
CA LEU A 272 8.29 4.84 13.82
C LEU A 272 9.38 5.14 14.84
N ALA A 273 9.24 6.21 15.65
CA ALA A 273 10.11 6.42 16.80
C ALA A 273 9.90 5.37 17.90
N ALA A 274 8.65 4.98 18.20
CA ALA A 274 8.35 3.96 19.19
C ALA A 274 8.84 2.56 18.79
N THR A 275 8.92 2.29 17.48
CA THR A 275 9.37 1.02 16.88
C THR A 275 10.78 1.08 16.31
N GLN A 276 11.54 2.17 16.55
CA GLN A 276 12.91 2.32 16.11
C GLN A 276 13.80 1.23 16.70
N GLY A 277 14.74 0.71 15.89
CA GLY A 277 15.67 -0.34 16.28
C GLY A 277 16.52 0.06 17.49
N ARG A 278 16.69 -0.85 18.45
CA ARG A 278 17.45 -0.65 19.69
C ARG A 278 18.55 -1.69 19.89
N SER A 279 18.47 -2.81 19.17
CA SER A 279 19.45 -3.91 19.23
C SER A 279 19.99 -4.24 17.85
N ALA A 280 21.16 -4.88 17.81
CA ALA A 280 21.65 -5.54 16.61
C ALA A 280 21.05 -6.95 16.54
N ASP A 281 20.16 -7.20 15.59
CA ASP A 281 19.52 -8.51 15.38
C ASP A 281 19.46 -8.83 13.88
N ALA A 282 20.38 -9.68 13.43
CA ALA A 282 20.52 -10.04 12.03
C ALA A 282 19.31 -10.80 11.47
N SER A 283 18.53 -11.51 12.31
CA SER A 283 17.36 -12.28 11.85
C SER A 283 16.23 -11.39 11.30
N ARG A 284 16.20 -10.13 11.74
CA ARG A 284 15.26 -9.10 11.32
C ARG A 284 15.92 -7.85 10.75
N VAL A 285 17.24 -7.89 10.53
CA VAL A 285 18.04 -6.77 10.01
C VAL A 285 17.97 -5.52 10.91
N GLU A 286 17.68 -5.70 12.21
CA GLU A 286 17.58 -4.59 13.16
C GLU A 286 18.98 -4.08 13.50
N GLU A 287 19.11 -2.76 13.48
CA GLU A 287 20.31 -2.05 13.92
C GLU A 287 19.88 -0.87 14.80
N PRO A 288 20.66 -0.50 15.83
CA PRO A 288 20.34 0.63 16.69
C PRO A 288 20.15 1.93 15.88
N GLY A 289 19.01 2.60 16.06
CA GLY A 289 18.65 3.84 15.38
C GLY A 289 17.95 3.67 14.03
N LYS A 290 17.93 2.47 13.47
CA LYS A 290 17.26 2.19 12.18
C LYS A 290 15.75 2.24 12.30
N ILE A 291 15.09 2.81 11.31
CA ILE A 291 13.62 2.84 11.22
C ILE A 291 13.13 1.54 10.56
N ILE A 292 12.01 1.03 11.05
CA ILE A 292 11.45 -0.26 10.63
C ILE A 292 10.92 -0.22 9.18
N HIS A 293 11.05 -1.33 8.48
CA HIS A 293 10.44 -1.55 7.16
C HIS A 293 8.96 -1.89 7.33
N GLU A 294 8.64 -2.93 8.09
CA GLU A 294 7.25 -3.32 8.37
C GLU A 294 7.11 -4.10 9.68
N THR A 295 5.87 -4.13 10.20
CA THR A 295 5.47 -5.05 11.28
C THR A 295 4.28 -5.88 10.82
N ARG A 296 4.28 -7.18 11.10
CA ARG A 296 3.19 -8.11 10.76
C ARG A 296 2.66 -8.82 11.99
N ARG A 297 1.37 -9.13 11.96
CA ARG A 297 0.64 -9.84 13.04
C ARG A 297 0.04 -11.16 12.59
N GLY A 298 0.30 -11.56 11.34
CA GLY A 298 -0.07 -12.85 10.78
C GLY A 298 0.57 -14.03 11.51
N GLU A 299 0.09 -15.23 11.19
CA GLU A 299 0.54 -16.47 11.81
C GLU A 299 2.03 -16.68 11.58
N LEU A 300 2.47 -16.59 10.31
CA LEU A 300 3.84 -16.92 9.92
C LEU A 300 4.85 -15.93 10.52
N ALA A 301 4.44 -14.68 10.72
CA ALA A 301 5.24 -13.67 11.40
C ALA A 301 5.30 -13.92 12.91
N THR A 302 4.21 -14.40 13.51
CA THR A 302 4.13 -14.71 14.94
C THR A 302 4.98 -15.92 15.32
N THR A 303 5.03 -16.93 14.44
CA THR A 303 5.84 -18.15 14.63
C THR A 303 7.32 -17.97 14.26
N GLY A 304 7.68 -16.83 13.65
CA GLY A 304 9.03 -16.56 13.16
C GLY A 304 9.40 -17.30 11.88
N GLU A 305 8.42 -17.91 11.19
CA GLU A 305 8.60 -18.57 9.89
C GLU A 305 8.88 -17.55 8.76
N VAL A 306 8.47 -16.29 8.96
CA VAL A 306 8.90 -15.14 8.16
C VAL A 306 9.42 -14.02 9.07
N PRO A 307 10.38 -13.18 8.64
CA PRO A 307 11.03 -12.19 9.50
C PRO A 307 10.14 -10.97 9.82
N TYR A 308 8.94 -10.90 9.24
CA TYR A 308 8.12 -9.70 9.19
C TYR A 308 7.39 -9.32 10.48
N GLY A 309 7.53 -10.08 11.57
CA GLY A 309 6.96 -9.70 12.88
C GLY A 309 7.43 -8.30 13.31
N ARG A 310 8.74 -8.03 13.14
CA ARG A 310 9.34 -6.70 13.15
C ARG A 310 10.55 -6.72 12.22
N TYR A 311 10.44 -6.16 11.02
CA TYR A 311 11.47 -6.28 9.99
C TYR A 311 12.05 -4.92 9.61
N TYR A 312 13.37 -4.84 9.51
CA TYR A 312 14.12 -3.60 9.27
C TYR A 312 14.93 -3.64 7.96
N GLY A 313 14.51 -4.45 6.99
CA GLY A 313 15.09 -4.52 5.64
C GLY A 313 14.76 -3.28 4.79
N THR A 314 15.16 -2.10 5.26
CA THR A 314 14.99 -0.80 4.59
C THR A 314 16.24 0.05 4.79
N VAL A 315 16.77 0.63 3.72
CA VAL A 315 17.85 1.63 3.75
C VAL A 315 17.30 3.06 3.71
N ASP A 316 16.09 3.22 3.16
CA ASP A 316 15.47 4.50 2.82
C ASP A 316 14.53 5.03 3.92
N ALA A 317 13.92 4.18 4.76
CA ALA A 317 13.00 4.64 5.80
C ALA A 317 13.66 5.53 6.86
N THR A 318 14.91 5.26 7.23
CA THR A 318 15.62 6.08 8.24
C THR A 318 15.86 7.52 7.78
N PRO A 319 16.42 7.78 6.58
CA PRO A 319 16.49 9.16 6.08
C PRO A 319 15.11 9.75 5.78
N LEU A 320 14.14 8.97 5.26
CA LEU A 320 12.77 9.46 5.04
C LEU A 320 12.08 9.91 6.34
N PHE A 321 12.35 9.25 7.47
CA PHE A 321 11.85 9.65 8.79
C PHE A 321 12.33 11.06 9.18
N LEU A 322 13.61 11.35 8.97
CA LEU A 322 14.20 12.66 9.23
C LEU A 322 13.67 13.72 8.25
N MET A 323 13.46 13.35 6.98
CA MET A 323 12.83 14.22 5.99
C MET A 323 11.41 14.60 6.40
N LEU A 324 10.58 13.62 6.80
CA LEU A 324 9.23 13.88 7.27
C LEU A 324 9.22 14.73 8.54
N LEU A 325 10.13 14.48 9.48
CA LEU A 325 10.22 15.28 10.72
C LEU A 325 10.52 16.75 10.42
N ALA A 326 11.47 17.02 9.53
CA ALA A 326 11.80 18.38 9.11
C ALA A 326 10.64 19.04 8.34
N ALA A 327 10.06 18.36 7.36
CA ALA A 327 8.92 18.88 6.60
C ALA A 327 7.70 19.13 7.50
N TYR A 328 7.42 18.23 8.44
CA TYR A 328 6.34 18.38 9.41
C TYR A 328 6.52 19.64 10.26
N HIS A 329 7.74 19.90 10.74
CA HIS A 329 8.03 21.14 11.47
C HIS A 329 7.79 22.38 10.61
N GLU A 330 8.30 22.37 9.37
CA GLU A 330 8.16 23.50 8.44
C GLU A 330 6.68 23.83 8.15
N VAL A 331 5.80 22.83 8.08
CA VAL A 331 4.37 23.02 7.80
C VAL A 331 3.54 23.31 9.06
N SER A 332 3.81 22.62 10.17
CA SER A 332 2.97 22.67 11.37
C SER A 332 3.42 23.68 12.43
N GLY A 333 4.72 23.99 12.50
CA GLY A 333 5.32 24.74 13.60
C GLY A 333 5.26 24.04 14.97
N ASP A 334 5.01 22.72 15.02
CA ASP A 334 4.85 21.97 16.28
C ASP A 334 6.22 21.63 16.92
N ASP A 335 6.80 22.63 17.59
CA ASP A 335 8.05 22.51 18.34
C ASP A 335 7.98 21.43 19.43
N ARG A 336 6.79 21.16 19.97
CA ARG A 336 6.60 20.20 21.07
C ARG A 336 6.87 18.77 20.58
N LEU A 337 6.27 18.37 19.46
CA LEU A 337 6.50 17.04 18.91
C LEU A 337 7.95 16.89 18.44
N VAL A 338 8.51 17.91 17.78
CA VAL A 338 9.88 17.88 17.26
C VAL A 338 10.90 17.78 18.39
N THR A 339 10.71 18.53 19.49
CA THR A 339 11.53 18.38 20.70
C THR A 339 11.41 16.98 21.29
N ALA A 340 10.19 16.43 21.38
CA ALA A 340 9.97 15.09 21.93
C ALA A 340 10.62 13.98 21.08
N LEU A 341 10.80 14.19 19.77
CA LEU A 341 11.40 13.23 18.84
C LEU A 341 12.91 13.42 18.63
N GLU A 342 13.54 14.38 19.30
CA GLU A 342 14.98 14.60 19.23
C GLU A 342 15.81 13.31 19.48
N PRO A 343 15.53 12.49 20.52
CA PRO A 343 16.33 11.28 20.75
C PRO A 343 16.24 10.29 19.59
N ALA A 344 15.06 10.15 18.99
CA ALA A 344 14.85 9.28 17.84
C ALA A 344 15.56 9.82 16.59
N ALA A 345 15.54 11.14 16.38
CA ALA A 345 16.25 11.79 15.28
C ALA A 345 17.78 11.64 15.41
N ARG A 346 18.33 11.84 16.61
CA ARG A 346 19.76 11.61 16.89
C ARG A 346 20.16 10.16 16.66
N ALA A 347 19.32 9.20 17.09
CA ALA A 347 19.56 7.78 16.84
C ALA A 347 19.52 7.43 15.35
N ALA A 348 18.58 8.01 14.59
CA ALA A 348 18.46 7.83 13.14
C ALA A 348 19.70 8.35 12.40
N VAL A 349 20.18 9.55 12.76
CA VAL A 349 21.45 10.08 12.22
C VAL A 349 22.63 9.21 12.64
N GLY A 350 22.67 8.75 13.89
CA GLY A 350 23.71 7.84 14.38
C GLY A 350 23.76 6.54 13.58
N TRP A 351 22.61 5.98 13.22
CA TRP A 351 22.53 4.85 12.31
C TRP A 351 23.09 5.20 10.92
N MET A 352 22.62 6.30 10.32
CA MET A 352 23.06 6.71 8.97
C MET A 352 24.59 6.84 8.91
N LEU A 353 25.19 7.52 9.88
CA LEU A 353 26.64 7.75 9.94
C LEU A 353 27.42 6.47 10.27
N GLY A 354 26.90 5.62 11.15
CA GLY A 354 27.55 4.39 11.59
C GLY A 354 27.14 3.17 10.73
N PRO A 355 26.31 2.25 11.24
CA PRO A 355 25.92 1.02 10.54
C PRO A 355 25.38 1.21 9.12
N GLY A 356 24.66 2.32 8.87
CA GLY A 356 24.13 2.66 7.55
C GLY A 356 25.22 2.96 6.51
N GLY A 357 26.43 3.29 6.93
CA GLY A 357 27.61 3.39 6.06
C GLY A 357 27.96 4.78 5.55
N LEU A 358 27.21 5.83 5.92
CA LEU A 358 27.40 7.17 5.34
C LEU A 358 28.77 7.79 5.66
N SER A 359 29.36 7.49 6.82
CA SER A 359 30.74 7.92 7.15
C SER A 359 31.80 7.20 6.32
N ALA A 360 31.49 6.02 5.78
CA ALA A 360 32.35 5.25 4.89
C ALA A 360 32.11 5.57 3.39
N GLY A 361 31.17 6.47 3.09
CA GLY A 361 30.90 6.95 1.73
C GLY A 361 29.42 7.19 1.49
N TYR A 362 28.62 6.12 1.56
CA TYR A 362 27.21 6.09 1.16
C TYR A 362 26.37 5.19 2.06
N LEU A 363 25.07 5.47 2.11
CA LEU A 363 24.13 4.53 2.70
C LEU A 363 24.12 3.22 1.88
N ARG A 364 24.30 2.08 2.54
CA ARG A 364 24.34 0.76 1.93
C ARG A 364 23.41 -0.23 2.61
N TYR A 365 22.93 -1.20 1.84
CA TYR A 365 22.30 -2.41 2.36
C TYR A 365 22.94 -3.65 1.76
N ARG A 366 22.75 -4.80 2.39
CA ARG A 366 23.27 -6.08 1.91
C ARG A 366 22.15 -6.92 1.32
N THR A 367 22.47 -7.66 0.26
CA THR A 367 21.54 -8.56 -0.46
C THR A 367 21.48 -9.98 0.09
N ASP A 368 22.27 -10.29 1.12
CA ASP A 368 22.38 -11.62 1.73
C ASP A 368 21.71 -11.72 3.12
N HIS A 369 20.91 -10.72 3.47
CA HIS A 369 20.11 -10.72 4.69
C HIS A 369 18.77 -11.46 4.50
N PRO A 370 18.15 -11.94 5.60
CA PRO A 370 16.83 -12.55 5.52
C PRO A 370 15.77 -11.55 5.06
N GLY A 371 14.73 -12.07 4.39
CA GLY A 371 13.61 -11.27 3.88
C GLY A 371 13.83 -10.83 2.43
N LEU A 372 13.74 -9.52 2.18
CA LEU A 372 13.89 -8.91 0.87
C LEU A 372 15.35 -8.94 0.42
N VAL A 373 15.59 -9.14 -0.88
CA VAL A 373 16.93 -9.06 -1.48
C VAL A 373 17.39 -7.60 -1.53
N HIS A 374 16.49 -6.70 -1.94
CA HIS A 374 16.77 -5.28 -2.00
C HIS A 374 16.00 -4.54 -0.90
N HIS A 375 16.71 -3.71 -0.13
CA HIS A 375 16.14 -2.96 0.99
C HIS A 375 15.77 -1.51 0.60
N CYS A 376 15.47 -1.26 -0.66
CA CYS A 376 15.05 0.03 -1.20
C CYS A 376 13.64 -0.07 -1.79
N TRP A 377 13.04 1.03 -2.22
CA TRP A 377 11.65 1.03 -2.73
C TRP A 377 11.43 0.07 -3.90
N LYS A 378 12.44 -0.14 -4.73
CA LYS A 378 12.48 -1.22 -5.71
C LYS A 378 12.96 -2.52 -5.05
N ASP A 379 12.13 -3.15 -4.22
CA ASP A 379 12.52 -4.28 -3.38
C ASP A 379 12.43 -5.68 -4.04
N SER A 380 12.00 -5.78 -5.31
CA SER A 380 11.99 -7.07 -6.02
C SER A 380 13.40 -7.55 -6.32
N ALA A 381 13.65 -8.85 -6.20
CA ALA A 381 14.99 -9.46 -6.32
C ALA A 381 15.72 -9.22 -7.65
N ASP A 382 15.02 -8.77 -8.68
CA ASP A 382 15.53 -8.49 -10.02
C ASP A 382 15.58 -6.99 -10.34
N SER A 383 15.41 -6.09 -9.35
CA SER A 383 15.21 -4.66 -9.61
C SER A 383 16.48 -3.84 -9.82
N ILE A 384 17.59 -4.20 -9.16
CA ILE A 384 18.86 -3.47 -9.26
C ILE A 384 19.81 -4.24 -10.16
N VAL A 385 19.82 -3.85 -11.42
CA VAL A 385 20.50 -4.54 -12.52
C VAL A 385 21.26 -3.54 -13.38
N PHE A 386 22.36 -3.97 -13.98
CA PHE A 386 23.08 -3.24 -15.02
C PHE A 386 22.26 -3.19 -16.32
N ALA A 387 22.64 -2.30 -17.25
CA ALA A 387 21.97 -2.15 -18.54
C ALA A 387 22.00 -3.42 -19.41
N ASP A 388 22.97 -4.32 -19.18
CA ASP A 388 23.07 -5.63 -19.83
C ASP A 388 22.17 -6.70 -19.19
N GLY A 389 21.52 -6.38 -18.05
CA GLY A 389 20.66 -7.29 -17.28
C GLY A 389 21.36 -8.08 -16.18
N THR A 390 22.68 -7.90 -16.00
CA THR A 390 23.43 -8.50 -14.89
C THR A 390 22.94 -7.93 -13.56
N ALA A 391 22.70 -8.78 -12.54
CA ALA A 391 22.28 -8.33 -11.22
C ALA A 391 23.43 -7.68 -10.43
N ALA A 392 23.16 -6.55 -9.78
CA ALA A 392 24.10 -5.97 -8.83
C ALA A 392 24.17 -6.84 -7.56
N ALA A 393 25.38 -7.10 -7.06
CA ALA A 393 25.60 -8.00 -5.94
C ALA A 393 26.38 -7.35 -4.79
N GLY A 394 26.17 -7.87 -3.57
CA GLY A 394 26.87 -7.45 -2.37
C GLY A 394 26.27 -6.18 -1.74
N PRO A 395 27.07 -5.37 -1.00
CA PRO A 395 26.55 -4.14 -0.42
C PRO A 395 26.25 -3.07 -1.48
N ILE A 396 24.97 -2.75 -1.67
CA ILE A 396 24.49 -1.82 -2.70
C ILE A 396 24.22 -0.45 -2.10
N ALA A 397 24.67 0.61 -2.78
CA ALA A 397 24.28 2.00 -2.50
C ALA A 397 23.37 2.53 -3.63
N VAL A 398 22.05 2.53 -3.42
CA VAL A 398 21.08 3.03 -4.41
C VAL A 398 21.00 4.56 -4.38
N ALA A 399 20.77 5.18 -5.55
CA ALA A 399 20.89 6.61 -5.74
C ALA A 399 19.88 7.44 -4.92
N GLU A 400 18.61 7.02 -4.91
CA GLU A 400 17.53 7.71 -4.22
C GLU A 400 17.75 7.77 -2.71
N ALA A 401 18.32 6.72 -2.11
CA ALA A 401 18.62 6.70 -0.68
C ALA A 401 19.66 7.75 -0.30
N GLN A 402 20.58 8.09 -1.22
CA GLN A 402 21.55 9.16 -1.01
C GLN A 402 20.89 10.54 -1.13
N GLY A 403 19.95 10.69 -2.08
CA GLY A 403 19.07 11.86 -2.15
C GLY A 403 18.31 12.09 -0.85
N TYR A 404 17.69 11.03 -0.31
CA TYR A 404 16.99 11.10 0.96
C TYR A 404 17.94 11.44 2.12
N ALA A 405 19.13 10.85 2.16
CA ALA A 405 20.14 11.14 3.17
C ALA A 405 20.56 12.62 3.14
N TYR A 406 20.77 13.20 1.97
CA TYR A 406 21.08 14.61 1.81
C TYR A 406 19.96 15.50 2.36
N ARG A 407 18.71 15.23 1.97
CA ARG A 407 17.55 16.02 2.42
C ARG A 407 17.27 15.83 3.91
N ALA A 408 17.51 14.63 4.45
CA ALA A 408 17.45 14.32 5.87
C ALA A 408 18.48 15.12 6.68
N LEU A 409 19.75 15.12 6.26
CA LEU A 409 20.83 15.82 6.96
C LEU A 409 20.61 17.34 6.96
N THR A 410 20.23 17.91 5.81
CA THR A 410 19.96 19.35 5.70
C THR A 410 18.75 19.79 6.51
N GLY A 411 17.66 19.02 6.50
CA GLY A 411 16.47 19.28 7.35
C GLY A 411 16.79 19.15 8.83
N THR A 412 17.48 18.08 9.22
CA THR A 412 17.89 17.84 10.63
C THR A 412 18.85 18.91 11.14
N ALA A 413 19.75 19.42 10.28
CA ALA A 413 20.62 20.54 10.63
C ALA A 413 19.83 21.80 11.00
N ARG A 414 18.73 22.09 10.29
CA ARG A 414 17.84 23.23 10.63
C ARG A 414 17.16 23.03 11.97
N LEU A 415 16.65 21.82 12.25
CA LEU A 415 16.03 21.48 13.53
C LEU A 415 17.05 21.60 14.68
N ALA A 416 18.27 21.10 14.49
CA ALA A 416 19.35 21.20 15.47
C ALA A 416 19.67 22.65 15.83
N ALA A 417 19.74 23.54 14.83
CA ALA A 417 20.03 24.97 15.07
C ALA A 417 18.85 25.74 15.70
N ARG A 418 17.61 25.39 15.36
CA ARG A 418 16.43 26.21 15.71
C ARG A 418 15.65 25.70 16.91
N ILE A 419 15.62 24.38 17.12
CA ILE A 419 14.72 23.72 18.08
C ILE A 419 15.49 23.02 19.18
N TRP A 420 16.59 22.34 18.85
CA TRP A 420 17.34 21.52 19.82
C TRP A 420 18.57 22.21 20.43
N ASP A 421 18.78 23.51 20.13
CA ASP A 421 19.88 24.34 20.67
C ASP A 421 21.28 23.71 20.49
N ASP A 422 21.52 23.07 19.33
CA ASP A 422 22.76 22.37 19.01
C ASP A 422 23.37 22.86 17.67
N PRO A 423 23.88 24.10 17.63
CA PRO A 423 24.47 24.68 16.41
C PRO A 423 25.74 23.95 15.97
N ALA A 424 26.47 23.32 16.88
CA ALA A 424 27.66 22.54 16.55
C ALA A 424 27.30 21.26 15.77
N TRP A 425 26.26 20.54 16.21
CA TRP A 425 25.76 19.39 15.47
C TRP A 425 25.13 19.82 14.14
N SER A 426 24.38 20.93 14.11
CA SER A 426 23.86 21.53 12.86
C SER A 426 24.96 21.74 11.82
N LYS A 427 26.11 22.29 12.21
CA LYS A 427 27.26 22.45 11.32
C LYS A 427 27.79 21.10 10.82
N THR A 428 27.99 20.13 11.71
CA THR A 428 28.45 18.78 11.35
C THR A 428 27.53 18.12 10.32
N LEU A 429 26.21 18.22 10.50
CA LEU A 429 25.22 17.67 9.56
C LEU A 429 25.27 18.38 8.20
N SER A 430 25.43 19.71 8.20
CA SER A 430 25.55 20.51 6.98
C SER A 430 26.83 20.17 6.21
N ASP A 431 27.97 20.03 6.90
CA ASP A 431 29.24 19.64 6.29
C ASP A 431 29.17 18.20 5.73
N THR A 432 28.49 17.28 6.44
CA THR A 432 28.27 15.91 5.98
C THR A 432 27.41 15.88 4.72
N ALA A 433 26.34 16.68 4.67
CA ALA A 433 25.46 16.77 3.50
C ALA A 433 26.20 17.34 2.28
N ALA A 434 27.04 18.36 2.48
CA ALA A 434 27.89 18.92 1.42
C ALA A 434 28.88 17.87 0.87
N GLY A 435 29.58 17.17 1.76
CA GLY A 435 30.49 16.11 1.36
C GLY A 435 29.80 14.93 0.66
N LEU A 436 28.57 14.59 1.04
CA LEU A 436 27.77 13.58 0.32
C LEU A 436 27.46 14.03 -1.10
N ARG A 437 27.00 15.28 -1.29
CA ARG A 437 26.72 15.85 -2.61
C ARG A 437 27.94 15.82 -3.52
N ASP A 438 29.09 16.24 -3.00
CA ASP A 438 30.32 16.32 -3.78
C ASP A 438 30.79 14.93 -4.24
N ARG A 439 30.72 13.90 -3.37
CA ARG A 439 31.04 12.52 -3.76
C ARG A 439 30.01 11.96 -4.74
N PHE A 440 28.72 12.19 -4.51
CA PHE A 440 27.66 11.71 -5.38
C PHE A 440 27.82 12.22 -6.81
N ALA A 441 28.21 13.48 -6.99
CA ALA A 441 28.49 14.06 -8.30
C ALA A 441 29.65 13.41 -9.06
N ILE A 442 30.57 12.76 -8.34
CA ILE A 442 31.71 12.04 -8.93
C ILE A 442 31.30 10.60 -9.24
N ASP A 443 30.72 9.88 -8.27
CA ASP A 443 30.56 8.42 -8.37
C ASP A 443 29.27 8.00 -9.08
N PHE A 444 28.19 8.81 -9.02
CA PHE A 444 26.88 8.47 -9.58
C PHE A 444 26.59 9.14 -10.93
N ARG A 445 27.49 9.97 -11.46
CA ARG A 445 27.30 10.59 -12.78
C ARG A 445 27.84 9.68 -13.87
N LEU A 446 26.94 9.11 -14.67
CA LEU A 446 27.30 8.26 -15.80
C LEU A 446 27.96 9.08 -16.93
N PRO A 447 28.71 8.42 -17.85
CA PRO A 447 29.36 9.11 -18.96
C PRO A 447 28.41 9.89 -19.88
N ASP A 448 27.16 9.46 -19.98
CA ASP A 448 26.10 10.14 -20.74
C ASP A 448 25.44 11.31 -19.98
N GLY A 449 25.91 11.58 -18.76
CA GLY A 449 25.39 12.64 -17.89
C GLY A 449 24.13 12.26 -17.12
N PHE A 450 23.64 11.01 -17.19
CA PHE A 450 22.52 10.56 -16.37
C PHE A 450 22.97 10.05 -14.99
N VAL A 451 22.01 9.75 -14.12
CA VAL A 451 22.28 9.25 -12.77
C VAL A 451 22.35 7.74 -12.80
N ALA A 452 23.43 7.17 -12.26
CA ALA A 452 23.56 5.74 -12.04
C ALA A 452 22.47 5.25 -11.07
N LEU A 453 21.91 4.06 -11.32
CA LEU A 453 20.89 3.48 -10.45
C LEU A 453 21.44 3.22 -9.03
N ALA A 454 22.67 2.69 -8.96
CA ALA A 454 23.33 2.35 -7.71
C ALA A 454 24.86 2.27 -7.88
N LEU A 455 25.58 2.08 -6.77
CA LEU A 455 26.93 1.51 -6.76
C LEU A 455 26.88 0.10 -6.17
N ASP A 456 27.57 -0.84 -6.80
CA ASP A 456 27.73 -2.20 -6.29
C ASP A 456 28.81 -2.30 -5.20
N ALA A 457 29.16 -3.53 -4.81
CA ALA A 457 30.19 -3.81 -3.81
C ALA A 457 31.61 -3.35 -4.21
N ALA A 458 31.92 -3.33 -5.52
CA ALA A 458 33.20 -2.87 -6.05
C ALA A 458 33.24 -1.35 -6.24
N GLY A 459 32.11 -0.66 -6.04
CA GLY A 459 31.96 0.76 -6.36
C GLY A 459 31.69 1.01 -7.84
N THR A 460 31.33 -0.02 -8.61
CA THR A 460 30.95 0.11 -10.01
C THR A 460 29.57 0.76 -10.09
N ALA A 461 29.44 1.77 -10.95
CA ALA A 461 28.16 2.39 -11.26
C ALA A 461 27.24 1.40 -12.00
N VAL A 462 26.10 1.08 -11.40
CA VAL A 462 25.03 0.31 -12.02
C VAL A 462 24.32 1.22 -13.02
N ASP A 463 24.53 0.95 -14.29
CA ASP A 463 24.33 1.87 -15.41
C ASP A 463 22.93 1.80 -16.05
N ALA A 464 22.03 0.97 -15.53
CA ALA A 464 20.65 0.96 -16.01
C ALA A 464 19.96 2.31 -15.73
N ALA A 465 19.43 2.94 -16.79
CA ALA A 465 18.67 4.18 -16.70
C ALA A 465 17.33 3.90 -16.00
N ALA A 466 17.17 4.49 -14.82
CA ALA A 466 16.07 4.19 -13.91
C ALA A 466 15.41 5.45 -13.33
N SER A 467 14.12 5.32 -12.97
CA SER A 467 13.31 6.41 -12.40
C SER A 467 13.81 6.96 -11.06
N ASN A 468 14.73 6.25 -10.38
CA ASN A 468 15.39 6.71 -9.15
C ASN A 468 16.01 8.11 -9.30
N ALA A 469 16.42 8.49 -10.52
CA ALA A 469 16.90 9.82 -10.83
C ALA A 469 15.88 10.93 -10.49
N GLY A 470 14.57 10.68 -10.66
CA GLY A 470 13.50 11.60 -10.28
C GLY A 470 13.42 11.85 -8.77
N HIS A 471 13.73 10.83 -7.96
CA HIS A 471 13.83 10.96 -6.51
C HIS A 471 15.05 11.79 -6.09
N VAL A 472 16.19 11.61 -6.78
CA VAL A 472 17.40 12.41 -6.55
C VAL A 472 17.16 13.88 -6.90
N LEU A 473 16.48 14.13 -8.03
CA LEU A 473 16.03 15.46 -8.45
C LEU A 473 15.11 16.10 -7.39
N TRP A 474 14.10 15.37 -6.92
CA TRP A 474 13.20 15.83 -5.85
C TRP A 474 13.90 16.15 -4.53
N CYS A 475 15.05 15.53 -4.26
CA CYS A 475 15.84 15.81 -3.06
C CYS A 475 16.76 17.03 -3.20
N GLY A 476 16.89 17.61 -4.40
CA GLY A 476 17.77 18.75 -4.65
C GLY A 476 19.25 18.41 -4.55
N LEU A 477 19.63 17.16 -4.84
CA LEU A 477 21.03 16.71 -4.75
C LEU A 477 21.85 17.07 -6.00
N LEU A 478 21.20 17.29 -7.14
CA LEU A 478 21.85 17.58 -8.41
C LEU A 478 22.15 19.08 -8.57
N ASP A 479 23.24 19.42 -9.26
CA ASP A 479 23.47 20.79 -9.75
C ASP A 479 22.60 21.09 -10.98
N ASP A 480 22.51 22.37 -11.36
CA ASP A 480 21.55 22.83 -12.38
C ASP A 480 21.75 22.17 -13.75
N ASP A 481 23.01 22.04 -14.21
CA ASP A 481 23.34 21.43 -15.50
C ASP A 481 23.04 19.93 -15.53
N TRP A 482 23.32 19.23 -14.43
CA TRP A 482 23.01 17.81 -14.31
C TRP A 482 21.49 17.59 -14.18
N ALA A 483 20.81 18.43 -13.41
CA ALA A 483 19.35 18.43 -13.29
C ALA A 483 18.67 18.62 -14.65
N ALA A 484 19.19 19.49 -15.52
CA ALA A 484 18.68 19.67 -16.88
C ALA A 484 18.75 18.39 -17.73
N THR A 485 19.88 17.70 -17.66
CA THR A 485 20.10 16.43 -18.38
C THR A 485 19.12 15.35 -17.90
N VAL A 486 18.95 15.25 -16.58
CA VAL A 486 18.03 14.28 -15.97
C VAL A 486 16.58 14.60 -16.29
N ALA A 487 16.19 15.88 -16.20
CA ALA A 487 14.83 16.33 -16.48
C ALA A 487 14.41 16.03 -17.92
N ALA A 488 15.27 16.36 -18.89
CA ALA A 488 15.01 16.10 -20.31
C ALA A 488 14.82 14.60 -20.57
N ARG A 489 15.68 13.75 -20.00
CA ARG A 489 15.61 12.29 -20.22
C ARG A 489 14.38 11.67 -19.56
N LEU A 490 14.00 12.08 -18.35
CA LEU A 490 12.79 11.57 -17.67
C LEU A 490 11.50 11.93 -18.42
N ALA A 491 11.49 13.04 -19.17
CA ALA A 491 10.35 13.45 -19.98
C ALA A 491 10.29 12.81 -21.39
N ASP A 492 11.37 12.14 -21.81
CA ASP A 492 11.45 11.40 -23.07
C ASP A 492 10.52 10.17 -23.06
N ASP A 493 10.09 9.75 -24.24
CA ASP A 493 9.21 8.59 -24.46
C ASP A 493 9.87 7.26 -24.03
N GLU A 494 11.19 7.21 -23.82
CA GLU A 494 11.86 6.07 -23.17
C GLU A 494 11.36 5.87 -21.73
N PHE A 495 11.22 6.95 -20.96
CA PHE A 495 10.73 6.93 -19.58
C PHE A 495 9.23 7.16 -19.50
N PHE A 496 8.72 8.21 -20.14
CA PHE A 496 7.32 8.58 -20.11
C PHE A 496 6.49 7.69 -21.03
N SER A 497 5.59 6.89 -20.46
CA SER A 497 4.75 5.97 -21.23
C SER A 497 3.53 6.65 -21.88
N GLY A 498 3.30 7.94 -21.61
CA GLY A 498 2.02 8.60 -21.85
C GLY A 498 1.02 8.46 -20.70
N TRP A 499 1.33 7.61 -19.71
CA TRP A 499 0.57 7.45 -18.45
C TRP A 499 1.37 7.84 -17.21
N GLY A 500 2.70 7.71 -17.25
CA GLY A 500 3.61 8.05 -16.14
C GLY A 500 5.02 7.55 -16.43
N ILE A 501 5.88 7.56 -15.42
CA ILE A 501 7.30 7.22 -15.56
C ILE A 501 7.52 5.72 -15.39
N ARG A 502 8.17 5.09 -16.36
CA ARG A 502 8.61 3.70 -16.27
C ARG A 502 9.77 3.57 -15.30
N THR A 503 9.72 2.52 -14.49
CA THR A 503 10.78 2.21 -13.50
C THR A 503 12.16 2.02 -14.13
N LEU A 504 12.23 1.45 -15.34
CA LEU A 504 13.41 1.47 -16.21
C LEU A 504 13.02 2.05 -17.57
N ALA A 505 13.92 2.83 -18.17
CA ALA A 505 13.75 3.33 -19.53
C ALA A 505 13.60 2.18 -20.53
N ALA A 506 12.67 2.32 -21.48
CA ALA A 506 12.48 1.35 -22.55
C ALA A 506 13.72 1.22 -23.44
N GLY A 507 13.93 0.04 -24.02
CA GLY A 507 15.05 -0.22 -24.94
C GLY A 507 16.30 -0.83 -24.28
N GLN A 508 16.37 -0.87 -22.95
CA GLN A 508 17.43 -1.57 -22.21
C GLN A 508 17.13 -3.07 -22.13
N THR A 509 18.16 -3.93 -22.09
CA THR A 509 18.00 -5.39 -21.96
C THR A 509 17.10 -5.83 -20.79
N PRO A 510 17.24 -5.28 -19.56
CA PRO A 510 16.39 -5.67 -18.44
C PRO A 510 14.96 -5.11 -18.51
N TYR A 511 14.64 -4.21 -19.46
CA TYR A 511 13.32 -3.58 -19.53
C TYR A 511 12.23 -4.61 -19.84
N HIS A 512 11.17 -4.61 -19.03
CA HIS A 512 9.97 -5.40 -19.25
C HIS A 512 8.73 -4.62 -18.81
N PRO A 513 7.80 -4.26 -19.72
CA PRO A 513 6.67 -3.38 -19.41
C PRO A 513 5.70 -3.96 -18.37
N LEU A 514 5.65 -5.28 -18.21
CA LEU A 514 4.82 -5.93 -17.17
C LEU A 514 5.64 -6.32 -15.93
N SER A 515 6.88 -5.88 -15.78
CA SER A 515 7.68 -6.15 -14.57
C SER A 515 7.32 -5.15 -13.47
N TYR A 516 7.32 -5.64 -12.24
CA TYR A 516 7.03 -4.86 -11.03
C TYR A 516 8.00 -3.66 -10.87
N HIS A 517 9.31 -3.87 -11.02
CA HIS A 517 10.32 -2.80 -10.89
C HIS A 517 11.25 -2.62 -12.10
N ARG A 518 11.04 -3.36 -13.20
CA ARG A 518 11.87 -3.25 -14.42
C ARG A 518 11.14 -2.68 -15.65
N GLY A 519 10.08 -1.93 -15.45
CA GLY A 519 9.40 -1.26 -16.56
C GLY A 519 7.97 -0.85 -16.27
N GLY A 520 7.34 -1.35 -15.21
CA GLY A 520 6.05 -0.86 -14.74
C GLY A 520 6.10 0.61 -14.33
N VAL A 521 4.93 1.23 -14.22
CA VAL A 521 4.73 2.64 -13.87
C VAL A 521 4.03 2.70 -12.51
N TRP A 522 4.70 3.37 -11.57
CA TRP A 522 4.20 3.57 -10.21
C TRP A 522 3.71 5.02 -10.06
N PRO A 523 2.45 5.25 -9.61
CA PRO A 523 1.95 6.60 -9.41
C PRO A 523 2.77 7.44 -8.41
N HIS A 524 3.28 6.83 -7.34
CA HIS A 524 4.09 7.54 -6.34
C HIS A 524 5.44 8.00 -6.92
N ASP A 525 6.14 7.14 -7.66
CA ASP A 525 7.40 7.43 -8.36
C ASP A 525 7.21 8.51 -9.44
N THR A 526 6.11 8.41 -10.18
CA THR A 526 5.71 9.43 -11.16
C THR A 526 5.47 10.79 -10.48
N ALA A 527 4.74 10.83 -9.37
CA ALA A 527 4.47 12.07 -8.64
C ALA A 527 5.75 12.68 -8.03
N ILE A 528 6.67 11.85 -7.52
CA ILE A 528 7.99 12.31 -7.05
C ILE A 528 8.76 12.95 -8.22
N THR A 529 8.76 12.31 -9.39
CA THR A 529 9.41 12.86 -10.59
C THR A 529 8.80 14.21 -10.99
N VAL A 530 7.46 14.31 -11.05
CA VAL A 530 6.77 15.58 -11.34
C VAL A 530 7.15 16.67 -10.32
N ALA A 531 7.17 16.35 -9.02
CA ALA A 531 7.54 17.30 -7.99
C ALA A 531 9.01 17.74 -8.10
N GLY A 532 9.92 16.83 -8.43
CA GLY A 532 11.32 17.14 -8.68
C GLY A 532 11.50 18.08 -9.88
N LEU A 533 10.83 17.79 -11.00
CA LEU A 533 10.84 18.63 -12.20
C LEU A 533 10.28 20.04 -11.91
N ALA A 534 9.14 20.11 -11.23
CA ALA A 534 8.52 21.38 -10.87
C ALA A 534 9.40 22.22 -9.92
N ALA A 535 10.01 21.58 -8.91
CA ALA A 535 10.88 22.24 -7.95
C ALA A 535 12.20 22.76 -8.56
N THR A 536 12.60 22.21 -9.71
CA THR A 536 13.83 22.59 -10.43
C THR A 536 13.57 23.43 -11.69
N GLY A 537 12.33 23.84 -11.92
CA GLY A 537 11.96 24.79 -12.98
C GLY A 537 11.53 24.17 -14.32
N TYR A 538 11.52 22.84 -14.44
CA TYR A 538 11.09 22.08 -15.63
C TYR A 538 9.57 21.89 -15.66
N ARG A 539 8.85 23.01 -15.71
CA ARG A 539 7.40 23.03 -15.54
C ARG A 539 6.64 22.35 -16.70
N ALA A 540 7.11 22.50 -17.94
CA ALA A 540 6.46 21.90 -19.10
C ALA A 540 6.53 20.36 -19.06
N GLU A 541 7.69 19.82 -18.66
CA GLU A 541 7.93 18.41 -18.44
C GLU A 541 7.06 17.88 -17.30
N ALA A 542 7.01 18.61 -16.18
CA ALA A 542 6.17 18.28 -15.03
C ALA A 542 4.68 18.22 -15.40
N GLU A 543 4.17 19.22 -16.12
CA GLU A 543 2.77 19.29 -16.59
C GLU A 543 2.45 18.13 -17.55
N ARG A 544 3.33 17.84 -18.53
CA ARG A 544 3.16 16.70 -19.45
C ARG A 544 3.00 15.38 -18.72
N ILE A 545 3.85 15.12 -17.73
CA ILE A 545 3.83 13.86 -16.98
C ILE A 545 2.63 13.81 -16.03
N ALA A 546 2.29 14.92 -15.37
CA ALA A 546 1.11 15.03 -14.52
C ALA A 546 -0.18 14.76 -15.30
N ASP A 547 -0.32 15.32 -16.51
CA ASP A 547 -1.47 15.08 -17.40
C ASP A 547 -1.60 13.60 -17.76
N GLY A 548 -0.49 12.90 -17.99
CA GLY A 548 -0.48 11.46 -18.21
C GLY A 548 -1.03 10.68 -17.01
N LEU A 549 -0.60 11.05 -15.80
CA LEU A 549 -1.02 10.39 -14.56
C LEU A 549 -2.49 10.66 -14.24
N LEU A 550 -2.97 11.89 -14.43
CA LEU A 550 -4.38 12.25 -14.27
C LEU A 550 -5.27 11.57 -15.30
N ALA A 551 -4.79 11.45 -16.56
CA ALA A 551 -5.48 10.67 -17.57
C ALA A 551 -5.59 9.20 -17.16
N ALA A 552 -4.52 8.59 -16.61
CA ALA A 552 -4.56 7.22 -16.12
C ALA A 552 -5.60 7.04 -14.99
N ALA A 553 -5.65 7.97 -14.04
CA ALA A 553 -6.65 7.96 -12.97
C ALA A 553 -8.09 8.02 -13.49
N ALA A 554 -8.36 8.84 -14.52
CA ALA A 554 -9.69 8.94 -15.10
C ALA A 554 -10.21 7.60 -15.67
N TRP A 555 -9.32 6.74 -16.19
CA TRP A 555 -9.68 5.40 -16.68
C TRP A 555 -10.00 4.41 -15.56
N THR A 556 -9.48 4.65 -14.35
CA THR A 556 -9.63 3.78 -13.19
C THR A 556 -10.63 4.32 -12.16
N GLY A 557 -11.56 5.18 -12.61
CA GLY A 557 -12.58 5.76 -11.74
C GLY A 557 -12.00 6.75 -10.72
N ASP A 558 -11.01 7.54 -11.16
CA ASP A 558 -10.24 8.51 -10.38
C ASP A 558 -9.34 7.90 -9.27
N ARG A 559 -9.22 6.56 -9.20
CA ARG A 559 -8.35 5.84 -8.24
C ARG A 559 -7.09 5.33 -8.91
N LEU A 560 -5.93 5.85 -8.53
CA LEU A 560 -4.65 5.33 -8.99
C LEU A 560 -4.32 3.98 -8.32
N PRO A 561 -3.95 2.94 -9.10
CA PRO A 561 -3.49 1.66 -8.54
C PRO A 561 -2.07 1.79 -7.96
N GLU A 562 -1.62 0.80 -7.18
CA GLU A 562 -0.20 0.69 -6.77
C GLU A 562 0.75 0.78 -7.97
N ILE A 563 0.44 0.02 -9.03
CA ILE A 563 1.26 -0.09 -10.24
C ILE A 563 0.38 -0.34 -11.47
N MET A 564 0.76 0.26 -12.60
CA MET A 564 0.27 -0.08 -13.93
C MET A 564 1.43 -0.53 -14.83
N THR A 565 1.10 -1.17 -15.95
CA THR A 565 2.15 -1.61 -16.89
C THR A 565 2.84 -0.41 -17.56
N GLY A 566 4.09 -0.60 -17.98
CA GLY A 566 4.86 0.36 -18.76
C GLY A 566 4.57 0.37 -20.25
N LEU A 567 3.45 -0.23 -20.70
CA LEU A 567 3.05 -0.16 -22.10
C LEU A 567 2.76 1.29 -22.48
N ALA A 568 3.16 1.67 -23.69
CA ALA A 568 2.90 3.01 -24.19
C ALA A 568 1.39 3.26 -24.34
N ARG A 569 0.99 4.52 -24.18
CA ARG A 569 -0.38 4.97 -24.43
C ARG A 569 -0.71 4.84 -25.92
N GLU A 570 -1.76 4.09 -26.23
CA GLU A 570 -2.30 3.94 -27.58
C GLU A 570 -3.60 4.74 -27.77
N PRO A 571 -3.89 5.25 -28.98
CA PRO A 571 -5.14 5.95 -29.26
C PRO A 571 -6.37 5.07 -28.96
N GLY A 572 -7.26 5.57 -28.10
CA GLY A 572 -8.52 4.88 -27.74
C GLY A 572 -8.38 3.78 -26.67
N GLY A 573 -7.16 3.51 -26.19
CA GLY A 573 -6.90 2.56 -25.10
C GLY A 573 -6.67 3.24 -23.74
N GLY A 574 -7.02 2.56 -22.65
CA GLY A 574 -6.66 2.93 -21.28
C GLY A 574 -5.34 2.28 -20.82
N PRO A 575 -4.81 2.65 -19.65
CA PRO A 575 -3.64 1.99 -19.08
C PRO A 575 -3.93 0.51 -18.82
N VAL A 576 -3.00 -0.37 -19.19
CA VAL A 576 -3.15 -1.81 -18.94
C VAL A 576 -2.81 -2.10 -17.46
N PRO A 577 -3.72 -2.72 -16.69
CA PRO A 577 -3.51 -3.00 -15.27
C PRO A 577 -2.40 -4.02 -15.01
N TYR A 578 -1.67 -3.86 -13.91
CA TYR A 578 -0.77 -4.90 -13.40
C TYR A 578 -1.56 -5.96 -12.60
N PRO A 579 -1.34 -7.28 -12.81
CA PRO A 579 -2.21 -8.33 -12.26
C PRO A 579 -2.38 -8.37 -10.74
N HIS A 580 -1.34 -8.01 -9.98
CA HIS A 580 -1.30 -8.16 -8.51
C HIS A 580 -1.26 -6.82 -7.77
N SER A 581 -1.64 -5.73 -8.43
CA SER A 581 -1.59 -4.39 -7.85
C SER A 581 -2.55 -4.24 -6.67
N CYS A 582 -2.08 -3.66 -5.57
CA CYS A 582 -2.93 -3.12 -4.53
C CYS A 582 -3.81 -1.99 -5.07
N SER A 583 -5.05 -1.94 -4.59
CA SER A 583 -6.01 -0.88 -4.89
C SER A 583 -7.12 -0.90 -3.83
N PRO A 584 -7.18 0.08 -2.91
CA PRO A 584 -6.29 1.25 -2.81
C PRO A 584 -4.90 0.91 -2.26
N GLN A 585 -3.91 1.76 -2.59
CA GLN A 585 -2.54 1.77 -2.04
C GLN A 585 -2.21 3.20 -1.59
N ALA A 586 -1.70 3.37 -0.37
CA ALA A 586 -1.57 4.67 0.29
C ALA A 586 -0.70 5.68 -0.45
N TRP A 587 0.52 5.30 -0.86
CA TRP A 587 1.40 6.22 -1.59
C TRP A 587 0.90 6.57 -3.01
N ALA A 588 0.04 5.73 -3.59
CA ALA A 588 -0.61 5.98 -4.88
C ALA A 588 -1.85 6.86 -4.70
N ALA A 589 -2.62 6.64 -3.64
CA ALA A 589 -3.72 7.49 -3.22
C ALA A 589 -3.25 8.91 -2.85
N ALA A 590 -2.05 9.03 -2.28
CA ALA A 590 -1.47 10.32 -1.95
C ALA A 590 -0.73 10.99 -3.12
N ALA A 591 -0.41 10.27 -4.20
CA ALA A 591 0.35 10.79 -5.34
C ALA A 591 -0.28 12.07 -5.96
N PRO A 592 -1.61 12.19 -6.16
CA PRO A 592 -2.21 13.43 -6.67
C PRO A 592 -2.02 14.65 -5.77
N LEU A 593 -1.80 14.45 -4.46
CA LEU A 593 -1.60 15.54 -3.49
C LEU A 593 -0.22 16.20 -3.63
N LEU A 594 0.71 15.54 -4.30
CA LEU A 594 2.08 16.00 -4.54
C LEU A 594 2.22 16.76 -5.88
N LEU A 595 1.21 16.71 -6.76
CA LEU A 595 1.24 17.40 -8.05
C LEU A 595 1.12 18.94 -7.87
N PRO A 596 1.82 19.75 -8.70
CA PRO A 596 1.95 21.20 -8.54
C PRO A 596 0.76 22.04 -9.01
#